data_AF-A0A0C2HNI1-F1
#
_entry.id   AF-A0A0C2HNI1-F1
#
_cell.length_a   1.000
_cell.length_b   1.000
_cell.length_c   1.000
_cell.angle_alpha   90.00
_cell.angle_beta   90.00
_cell.angle_gamma   90.00
#
_symmetry.space_group_name_H-M   'P 1'
#
loop_
_entity.id
_entity.type
_entity.pdbx_description
1 polymer ?
#
loop_
_entity_poly.entity_id
_entity_poly.type
_entity_poly.pdbx_seq_one_letter_code
_entity_poly.pdbx_strand_id
1 'polypeptide(L)'
;MEQQKGIVAEIEKQFSRLDEAVANLKRVKANLKRYKAAVLKAAVEGKLTEEWRRRGDACVARSMGNDQGEACLAPTQPIETGAELLQRILAERREKWQGRGKYKEPVAPDTSGLPELSEGWVWASVDQITTELMNGYGKRAQAAGFPRIVLRLADISEGKISFNNVRRINCEVDEILKYKLEKNDLLILRVNGSPDLVGRLVLAEQLSEDVLYCDHFIRVRCVFPIIAGWLRNYSDAERYRKFIEHKKVSSAGQNTIAQGALKTLPIPLPPLAEQHQIVAEVERRLSIVAEAEAQVDANLRRAERLRQSILNQAFSGQLITPDCCEVETA
;
A
#
# COMPACT_ATOMS: atom_id res chain seq x y z
N MET A 1 -10.94 -54.49 16.01
CA MET A 1 -9.64 -54.01 16.54
C MET A 1 -8.63 -53.79 15.41
N GLU A 2 -8.36 -54.77 14.56
CA GLU A 2 -7.35 -54.65 13.49
C GLU A 2 -7.75 -53.67 12.37
N GLN A 3 -9.02 -53.69 11.94
CA GLN A 3 -9.58 -52.75 10.97
C GLN A 3 -9.54 -51.28 11.44
N GLN A 4 -9.77 -51.04 12.74
CA GLN A 4 -9.65 -49.70 13.33
C GLN A 4 -8.19 -49.20 13.32
N LYS A 5 -7.21 -50.08 13.58
CA LYS A 5 -5.79 -49.72 13.50
C LYS A 5 -5.38 -49.36 12.07
N GLY A 6 -5.90 -50.08 11.06
CA GLY A 6 -5.66 -49.76 9.64
C GLY A 6 -6.21 -48.38 9.22
N ILE A 7 -7.44 -48.06 9.65
CA ILE A 7 -8.06 -46.76 9.38
C ILE A 7 -7.27 -45.62 10.03
N VAL A 8 -6.85 -45.79 11.29
CA VAL A 8 -6.01 -44.79 11.98
C VAL A 8 -4.70 -44.56 11.24
N ALA A 9 -4.01 -45.62 10.82
CA ALA A 9 -2.74 -45.50 10.09
C ALA A 9 -2.87 -44.75 8.76
N GLU A 10 -3.94 -44.99 7.98
CA GLU A 10 -4.15 -44.26 6.72
C GLU A 10 -4.55 -42.80 6.98
N ILE A 11 -5.35 -42.51 8.01
CA ILE A 11 -5.66 -41.12 8.42
C ILE A 11 -4.40 -40.37 8.82
N GLU A 12 -3.53 -40.97 9.63
CA GLU A 12 -2.25 -40.37 10.05
C GLU A 12 -1.35 -40.05 8.86
N LYS A 13 -1.30 -40.93 7.87
CA LYS A 13 -0.58 -40.73 6.61
C LYS A 13 -1.16 -39.58 5.79
N GLN A 14 -2.48 -39.49 5.65
CA GLN A 14 -3.12 -38.38 4.94
C GLN A 14 -2.93 -37.04 5.67
N PHE A 15 -2.96 -37.05 7.01
CA PHE A 15 -2.65 -35.86 7.80
C PHE A 15 -1.20 -35.43 7.68
N SER A 16 -0.26 -36.37 7.61
CA SER A 16 1.15 -36.05 7.37
C SER A 16 1.34 -35.33 6.03
N ARG A 17 0.69 -35.81 4.96
CA ARG A 17 0.69 -35.15 3.64
C ARG A 17 0.03 -33.76 3.68
N LEU A 18 -1.07 -33.65 4.42
CA LEU A 18 -1.79 -32.38 4.58
C LEU A 18 -0.95 -31.35 5.34
N ASP A 19 -0.25 -31.77 6.39
CA ASP A 19 0.64 -30.92 7.18
C ASP A 19 1.83 -30.43 6.35
N GLU A 20 2.40 -31.28 5.48
CA GLU A 20 3.43 -30.88 4.52
C GLU A 20 2.91 -29.85 3.51
N ALA A 21 1.72 -30.06 2.95
CA ALA A 21 1.09 -29.10 2.04
C ALA A 21 0.83 -27.74 2.71
N VAL A 22 0.33 -27.74 3.95
CA VAL A 22 0.13 -26.53 4.75
C VAL A 22 1.46 -25.83 5.03
N ALA A 23 2.52 -26.57 5.36
CA ALA A 23 3.85 -25.99 5.57
C ALA A 23 4.38 -25.33 4.29
N ASN A 24 4.21 -25.97 3.13
CA ASN A 24 4.60 -25.42 1.83
C ASN A 24 3.82 -24.14 1.50
N LEU A 25 2.50 -24.11 1.69
CA LEU A 25 1.67 -22.93 1.49
C LEU A 25 2.10 -21.77 2.40
N LYS A 26 2.41 -22.03 3.68
CA LYS A 26 2.95 -21.02 4.60
C LYS A 26 4.31 -20.48 4.13
N ARG A 27 5.17 -21.33 3.59
CA ARG A 27 6.46 -20.91 3.00
C ARG A 27 6.27 -20.03 1.77
N VAL A 28 5.34 -20.38 0.88
CA VAL A 28 4.99 -19.54 -0.28
C VAL A 28 4.50 -18.17 0.19
N LYS A 29 3.60 -18.10 1.17
CA LYS A 29 3.12 -16.82 1.73
C LYS A 29 4.26 -15.94 2.26
N ALA A 30 5.23 -16.55 2.97
CA ALA A 30 6.41 -15.83 3.45
C ALA A 30 7.31 -15.32 2.29
N ASN A 31 7.47 -16.11 1.24
CA ASN A 31 8.23 -15.71 0.05
C ASN A 31 7.54 -14.58 -0.73
N LEU A 32 6.22 -14.60 -0.87
CA LEU A 32 5.46 -13.52 -1.50
C LEU A 32 5.67 -12.19 -0.77
N LYS A 33 5.65 -12.20 0.57
CA LYS A 33 5.97 -11.00 1.38
C LYS A 33 7.39 -10.47 1.11
N ARG A 34 8.39 -11.35 1.00
CA ARG A 34 9.78 -10.95 0.67
C ARG A 34 9.88 -10.40 -0.75
N TYR A 35 9.18 -11.01 -1.70
CA TYR A 35 9.14 -10.55 -3.08
C TYR A 35 8.52 -9.14 -3.19
N LYS A 36 7.41 -8.86 -2.50
CA LYS A 36 6.83 -7.50 -2.43
C LYS A 36 7.86 -6.46 -1.99
N ALA A 37 8.58 -6.75 -0.89
CA ALA A 37 9.62 -5.86 -0.39
C ALA A 37 10.77 -5.66 -1.39
N ALA A 38 11.17 -6.72 -2.11
CA ALA A 38 12.20 -6.64 -3.14
C ALA A 38 11.75 -5.80 -4.35
N VAL A 39 10.49 -5.95 -4.80
CA VAL A 39 9.91 -5.14 -5.88
C VAL A 39 9.89 -3.67 -5.50
N LEU A 40 9.39 -3.33 -4.30
CA LEU A 40 9.33 -1.95 -3.83
C LEU A 40 10.73 -1.35 -3.66
N LYS A 41 11.71 -2.14 -3.18
CA LYS A 41 13.11 -1.72 -3.12
C LYS A 41 13.67 -1.41 -4.52
N ALA A 42 13.46 -2.30 -5.47
CA ALA A 42 13.91 -2.09 -6.85
C ALA A 42 13.24 -0.87 -7.50
N ALA A 43 11.98 -0.60 -7.17
CA ALA A 43 11.24 0.57 -7.63
C ALA A 43 11.90 1.87 -7.14
N VAL A 44 12.20 1.95 -5.85
CA VAL A 44 12.70 3.18 -5.21
C VAL A 44 14.18 3.46 -5.47
N GLU A 45 14.91 2.47 -5.97
CA GLU A 45 16.30 2.59 -6.41
C GLU A 45 16.42 2.85 -7.93
N GLY A 46 15.29 2.85 -8.66
CA GLY A 46 15.26 3.01 -10.12
C GLY A 46 15.71 1.79 -10.91
N LYS A 47 15.83 0.62 -10.25
CA LYS A 47 16.24 -0.65 -10.88
C LYS A 47 15.13 -1.28 -11.72
N LEU A 48 13.86 -1.05 -11.37
CA LEU A 48 12.73 -1.57 -12.16
C LEU A 48 12.66 -0.95 -13.56
N THR A 49 13.15 0.28 -13.71
CA THR A 49 13.08 1.08 -14.94
C THR A 49 14.44 1.31 -15.58
N GLU A 50 15.48 0.56 -15.19
CA GLU A 50 16.83 0.72 -15.75
C GLU A 50 16.86 0.46 -17.27
N GLU A 51 16.20 -0.60 -17.73
CA GLU A 51 16.09 -0.89 -19.17
C GLU A 51 15.25 0.13 -19.91
N TRP A 52 14.23 0.69 -19.25
CA TRP A 52 13.41 1.77 -19.80
C TRP A 52 14.24 3.04 -20.01
N ARG A 53 15.07 3.41 -19.03
CA ARG A 53 16.04 4.51 -19.15
C ARG A 53 17.05 4.26 -20.27
N ARG A 54 17.61 3.04 -20.36
CA ARG A 54 18.59 2.68 -21.39
C ARG A 54 18.03 2.76 -22.81
N ARG A 55 16.76 2.41 -23.00
CA ARG A 55 16.07 2.52 -24.30
C ARG A 55 15.69 3.96 -24.65
N GLY A 56 15.61 4.84 -23.65
CA GLY A 56 15.14 6.21 -23.82
C GLY A 56 13.63 6.29 -24.09
N ASP A 57 12.86 5.25 -23.79
CA ASP A 57 11.45 5.14 -24.18
C ASP A 57 10.56 6.19 -23.49
N ALA A 58 10.33 7.36 -24.07
CA ALA A 58 9.39 8.36 -23.54
C ALA A 58 7.90 7.97 -23.69
N CYS A 59 7.59 6.68 -23.93
CA CYS A 59 6.22 6.21 -24.08
C CYS A 59 5.44 6.38 -22.77
N VAL A 60 4.69 7.47 -22.67
CA VAL A 60 3.58 7.58 -21.74
C VAL A 60 2.49 6.66 -22.30
N ALA A 61 2.15 5.61 -21.57
CA ALA A 61 0.98 4.81 -21.90
C ALA A 61 -0.25 5.73 -21.87
N ARG A 62 -0.71 6.18 -23.04
CA ARG A 62 -2.03 6.78 -23.16
C ARG A 62 -3.01 5.65 -22.87
N SER A 63 -3.71 5.75 -21.74
CA SER A 63 -4.95 4.99 -21.55
C SER A 63 -5.90 5.43 -22.65
N MET A 64 -5.96 4.64 -23.71
CA MET A 64 -7.11 4.57 -24.59
C MET A 64 -7.53 3.11 -24.56
N GLY A 65 -8.81 2.90 -24.29
CA GLY A 65 -9.42 1.61 -24.59
C GLY A 65 -9.09 1.23 -26.04
N ASN A 66 -9.14 -0.08 -26.28
CA ASN A 66 -9.19 -0.75 -27.58
C ASN A 66 -7.82 -1.29 -28.04
N ASP A 67 -7.52 -2.52 -27.59
CA ASP A 67 -6.89 -3.68 -28.27
C ASP A 67 -6.14 -3.55 -29.61
N GLN A 68 -5.36 -2.49 -29.87
CA GLN A 68 -4.45 -2.48 -31.02
C GLN A 68 -3.09 -1.87 -30.66
N GLY A 69 -2.09 -2.76 -30.52
CA GLY A 69 -0.65 -2.55 -30.74
C GLY A 69 -0.02 -1.27 -30.17
N GLU A 70 0.82 -1.43 -29.15
CA GLU A 70 1.73 -0.39 -28.67
C GLU A 70 2.69 0.04 -29.78
N ALA A 71 2.37 1.14 -30.49
CA ALA A 71 3.32 1.80 -31.38
C ALA A 71 4.20 2.75 -30.55
N CYS A 72 5.42 2.30 -30.24
CA CYS A 72 6.46 3.15 -29.66
C CYS A 72 6.93 4.17 -30.71
N LEU A 73 6.35 5.38 -30.69
CA LEU A 73 6.92 6.51 -31.41
C LEU A 73 8.21 6.93 -30.69
N ALA A 74 9.32 7.02 -31.43
CA ALA A 74 10.60 7.47 -30.91
C ALA A 74 10.45 8.82 -30.16
N PRO A 75 11.16 9.05 -29.04
CA PRO A 75 11.05 10.29 -28.29
C PRO A 75 11.51 11.48 -29.14
N THR A 76 10.58 12.35 -29.50
CA THR A 76 10.93 13.63 -30.16
C THR A 76 11.39 14.70 -29.17
N GLN A 77 11.41 14.39 -27.86
CA GLN A 77 11.86 15.31 -26.79
C GLN A 77 12.67 14.56 -25.72
N PRO A 78 13.71 15.19 -25.15
CA PRO A 78 14.44 14.64 -24.01
C PRO A 78 13.49 14.48 -22.81
N ILE A 79 13.64 13.38 -22.08
CA ILE A 79 12.86 13.11 -20.87
C ILE A 79 13.24 14.15 -19.81
N GLU A 80 12.24 14.88 -19.30
CA GLU A 80 12.40 15.83 -18.17
C GLU A 80 13.12 15.13 -17.01
N THR A 81 14.21 15.72 -16.51
CA THR A 81 14.92 15.23 -15.32
C THR A 81 14.13 15.52 -14.05
N GLY A 82 14.41 14.80 -12.96
CA GLY A 82 13.88 15.07 -11.63
C GLY A 82 14.19 16.50 -11.15
N ALA A 83 15.33 17.07 -11.52
CA ALA A 83 15.69 18.45 -11.20
C ALA A 83 14.78 19.45 -11.93
N GLU A 84 14.53 19.24 -13.22
CA GLU A 84 13.58 20.06 -14.00
C GLU A 84 12.14 19.91 -13.48
N LEU A 85 11.73 18.68 -13.16
CA LEU A 85 10.45 18.42 -12.51
C LEU A 85 10.33 19.17 -11.18
N LEU A 86 11.38 19.16 -10.35
CA LEU A 86 11.38 19.87 -9.07
C LEU A 86 11.20 21.38 -9.29
N GLN A 87 11.87 21.97 -10.28
CA GLN A 87 11.66 23.39 -10.61
C GLN A 87 10.21 23.67 -11.02
N ARG A 88 9.63 22.80 -11.86
CA ARG A 88 8.22 22.92 -12.26
C ARG A 88 7.26 22.77 -11.10
N ILE A 89 7.50 21.82 -10.18
CA ILE A 89 6.74 21.67 -8.93
C ILE A 89 6.78 22.97 -8.10
N LEU A 90 7.96 23.56 -7.94
CA LEU A 90 8.13 24.79 -7.15
C LEU A 90 7.43 26.00 -7.81
N ALA A 91 7.49 26.10 -9.13
CA ALA A 91 6.78 27.13 -9.90
C ALA A 91 5.26 26.98 -9.76
N GLU A 92 4.74 25.77 -10.01
CA GLU A 92 3.32 25.43 -9.89
C GLU A 92 2.78 25.73 -8.48
N ARG A 93 3.56 25.37 -7.44
CA ARG A 93 3.20 25.65 -6.05
C ARG A 93 3.11 27.14 -5.76
N ARG A 94 4.05 27.94 -6.29
CA ARG A 94 4.05 29.40 -6.11
C ARG A 94 2.86 30.03 -6.85
N GLU A 95 2.60 29.60 -8.07
CA GLU A 95 1.49 30.10 -8.90
C GLU A 95 0.12 29.81 -8.26
N LYS A 96 -0.07 28.59 -7.76
CA LYS A 96 -1.33 28.15 -7.12
C LYS A 96 -1.48 28.58 -5.67
N TRP A 97 -0.54 29.35 -5.11
CA TRP A 97 -0.60 29.74 -3.72
C TRP A 97 -1.67 30.81 -3.46
N GLN A 98 -2.68 30.46 -2.66
CA GLN A 98 -3.78 31.35 -2.25
C GLN A 98 -3.72 31.74 -0.76
N GLY A 99 -2.55 31.61 -0.13
CA GLY A 99 -2.37 31.93 1.29
C GLY A 99 -2.39 33.43 1.58
N ARG A 100 -2.52 33.79 2.85
CA ARG A 100 -2.37 35.17 3.31
C ARG A 100 -0.89 35.51 3.56
N GLY A 101 -0.45 36.70 3.14
CA GLY A 101 0.88 37.24 3.46
C GLY A 101 1.92 37.02 2.35
N LYS A 102 3.17 36.76 2.74
CA LYS A 102 4.26 36.46 1.81
C LYS A 102 4.40 34.94 1.62
N TYR A 103 4.53 34.49 0.38
CA TYR A 103 4.85 33.10 0.07
C TYR A 103 6.16 32.68 0.75
N LYS A 104 6.13 31.54 1.45
CA LYS A 104 7.29 30.94 2.09
C LYS A 104 7.78 29.79 1.23
N GLU A 105 9.06 29.83 0.86
CA GLU A 105 9.67 28.73 0.13
C GLU A 105 9.64 27.44 0.97
N PRO A 106 9.37 26.28 0.34
CA PRO A 106 9.43 25.00 1.01
C PRO A 106 10.86 24.64 1.41
N VAL A 107 10.99 23.87 2.49
CA VAL A 107 12.29 23.45 3.03
C VAL A 107 12.93 22.39 2.13
N ALA A 108 14.17 22.59 1.69
CA ALA A 108 14.94 21.55 0.98
C ALA A 108 15.39 20.43 1.94
N PRO A 109 15.56 19.18 1.46
CA PRO A 109 16.05 18.10 2.31
C PRO A 109 17.54 18.29 2.62
N ASP A 110 17.98 17.79 3.77
CA ASP A 110 19.41 17.57 3.99
C ASP A 110 19.86 16.35 3.20
N THR A 111 20.75 16.56 2.24
CA THR A 111 21.29 15.50 1.37
C THR A 111 22.62 14.94 1.87
N SER A 112 23.13 15.42 3.00
CA SER A 112 24.39 14.97 3.58
C SER A 112 24.29 13.49 3.98
N GLY A 113 25.19 12.66 3.43
CA GLY A 113 25.19 11.22 3.69
C GLY A 113 24.04 10.45 3.03
N LEU A 114 23.28 11.07 2.12
CA LEU A 114 22.37 10.34 1.25
C LEU A 114 23.17 9.66 0.12
N PRO A 115 22.73 8.47 -0.34
CA PRO A 115 23.38 7.77 -1.44
C PRO A 115 23.14 8.53 -2.74
N GLU A 116 23.99 8.23 -3.71
CA GLU A 116 23.76 8.61 -5.10
C GLU A 116 22.45 8.01 -5.60
N LEU A 117 21.74 8.79 -6.40
CA LEU A 117 20.50 8.37 -7.04
C LEU A 117 20.79 7.86 -8.45
N SER A 118 19.81 7.13 -8.99
CA SER A 118 19.77 6.81 -10.41
C SER A 118 19.86 8.08 -11.27
N GLU A 119 20.48 7.96 -12.45
CA GLU A 119 20.60 9.04 -13.42
C GLU A 119 19.26 9.73 -13.68
N GLY A 120 19.28 11.06 -13.71
CA GLY A 120 18.10 11.89 -13.92
C GLY A 120 17.23 12.11 -12.68
N TRP A 121 17.53 11.50 -11.53
CA TRP A 121 16.76 11.71 -10.30
C TRP A 121 17.36 12.83 -9.45
N VAL A 122 16.55 13.44 -8.58
CA VAL A 122 17.00 14.44 -7.62
C VAL A 122 16.45 14.15 -6.23
N TRP A 123 17.17 14.55 -5.18
CA TRP A 123 16.60 14.58 -3.84
C TRP A 123 15.68 15.80 -3.68
N ALA A 124 14.43 15.55 -3.29
CA ALA A 124 13.47 16.58 -2.90
C ALA A 124 12.97 16.31 -1.47
N SER A 125 12.29 17.27 -0.86
CA SER A 125 11.60 17.05 0.41
C SER A 125 10.10 16.84 0.21
N VAL A 126 9.43 16.25 1.21
CA VAL A 126 7.96 16.21 1.24
C VAL A 126 7.37 17.61 1.25
N ASP A 127 8.01 18.59 1.89
CA ASP A 127 7.54 19.97 1.79
C ASP A 127 7.54 20.37 0.32
N GLN A 128 8.67 20.31 -0.39
CA GLN A 128 8.79 20.77 -1.78
C GLN A 128 7.73 20.17 -2.73
N ILE A 129 7.42 18.88 -2.61
CA ILE A 129 6.53 18.18 -3.56
C ILE A 129 5.03 18.25 -3.22
N THR A 130 4.66 18.92 -2.13
CA THR A 130 3.26 19.00 -1.66
C THR A 130 2.71 20.42 -1.71
N THR A 131 1.39 20.54 -1.87
CA THR A 131 0.65 21.81 -1.67
C THR A 131 0.13 21.89 -0.25
N GLU A 132 -0.21 20.75 0.36
CA GLU A 132 -0.74 20.68 1.71
C GLU A 132 -0.17 19.51 2.50
N LEU A 133 0.18 19.83 3.75
CA LEU A 133 0.27 18.89 4.84
C LEU A 133 -0.73 19.37 5.88
N MET A 134 -1.73 18.56 6.24
CA MET A 134 -2.79 19.00 7.17
C MET A 134 -3.17 17.89 8.15
N ASN A 135 -3.16 18.20 9.45
CA ASN A 135 -3.71 17.31 10.47
C ASN A 135 -5.23 17.21 10.30
N GLY A 136 -5.78 16.03 10.61
CA GLY A 136 -7.21 15.79 10.46
C GLY A 136 -8.11 16.48 11.49
N TYR A 137 -9.39 16.20 11.30
CA TYR A 137 -10.50 16.72 12.06
C TYR A 137 -10.48 16.21 13.51
N GLY A 138 -10.35 17.13 14.48
CA GLY A 138 -10.25 16.81 15.90
C GLY A 138 -11.55 16.91 16.70
N LYS A 139 -12.65 17.40 16.11
CA LYS A 139 -13.93 17.50 16.82
C LYS A 139 -14.63 16.14 16.87
N ARG A 140 -15.36 15.95 17.96
CA ARG A 140 -16.18 14.74 18.21
C ARG A 140 -17.61 14.95 17.72
N ALA A 141 -18.56 14.14 18.19
CA ALA A 141 -19.96 14.24 17.82
C ALA A 141 -20.50 15.67 18.00
N GLN A 142 -21.17 16.18 16.97
CA GLN A 142 -21.83 17.49 16.97
C GLN A 142 -23.34 17.28 16.76
N ALA A 143 -24.16 18.13 17.38
CA ALA A 143 -25.62 18.06 17.27
C ALA A 143 -26.13 18.62 15.93
N ALA A 144 -25.50 19.68 15.43
CA ALA A 144 -25.82 20.34 14.16
C ALA A 144 -24.77 20.03 13.08
N GLY A 145 -25.10 20.33 11.82
CA GLY A 145 -24.27 20.12 10.64
C GLY A 145 -24.74 18.94 9.78
N PHE A 146 -23.97 18.62 8.75
CA PHE A 146 -24.28 17.56 7.81
C PHE A 146 -23.49 16.30 8.15
N PRO A 147 -24.14 15.13 8.24
CA PRO A 147 -23.43 13.88 8.52
C PRO A 147 -22.45 13.59 7.38
N ARG A 148 -21.17 13.41 7.75
CA ARG A 148 -20.09 12.99 6.84
C ARG A 148 -19.28 11.88 7.46
N ILE A 149 -18.69 11.04 6.62
CA ILE A 149 -17.74 10.01 7.05
C ILE A 149 -16.50 10.71 7.60
N VAL A 150 -16.07 10.33 8.81
CA VAL A 150 -14.78 10.76 9.37
C VAL A 150 -13.94 9.51 9.63
N LEU A 151 -12.94 9.29 8.78
CA LEU A 151 -12.07 8.12 8.83
C LEU A 151 -11.28 8.06 10.14
N ARG A 152 -11.23 6.87 10.72
CA ARG A 152 -10.47 6.49 11.91
C ARG A 152 -9.41 5.46 11.52
N LEU A 153 -8.48 5.19 12.43
CA LEU A 153 -7.49 4.11 12.26
C LEU A 153 -8.14 2.74 11.99
N ALA A 154 -9.31 2.47 12.59
CA ALA A 154 -10.07 1.24 12.40
C ALA A 154 -10.68 1.09 10.99
N ASP A 155 -10.78 2.20 10.25
CA ASP A 155 -11.30 2.24 8.89
C ASP A 155 -10.17 2.03 7.85
N ILE A 156 -8.95 1.70 8.31
CA ILE A 156 -7.82 1.34 7.45
C ILE A 156 -7.56 -0.17 7.58
N SER A 157 -7.62 -0.87 6.46
CA SER A 157 -7.34 -2.31 6.39
C SER A 157 -6.41 -2.58 5.22
N GLU A 158 -5.32 -3.34 5.47
CA GLU A 158 -4.35 -3.74 4.44
C GLU A 158 -3.78 -2.58 3.60
N GLY A 159 -3.65 -1.39 4.23
CA GLY A 159 -3.15 -0.20 3.56
C GLY A 159 -4.15 0.49 2.64
N LYS A 160 -5.44 0.13 2.73
CA LYS A 160 -6.55 0.75 1.99
C LYS A 160 -7.62 1.28 2.95
N ILE A 161 -8.41 2.23 2.46
CA ILE A 161 -9.59 2.74 3.16
C ILE A 161 -10.71 1.69 3.03
N SER A 162 -11.30 1.32 4.16
CA SER A 162 -12.45 0.41 4.25
C SER A 162 -13.70 1.19 4.61
N PHE A 163 -14.75 1.06 3.81
CA PHE A 163 -16.03 1.72 4.02
C PHE A 163 -17.08 0.85 4.74
N ASN A 164 -16.70 -0.35 5.22
CA ASN A 164 -17.64 -1.35 5.73
C ASN A 164 -18.34 -0.96 7.05
N ASN A 165 -17.66 -0.23 7.95
CA ASN A 165 -18.19 0.13 9.26
C ASN A 165 -17.76 1.55 9.69
N VAL A 166 -18.00 2.50 8.79
CA VAL A 166 -17.57 3.89 8.97
C VAL A 166 -18.40 4.65 9.98
N ARG A 167 -17.74 5.54 10.73
CA ARG A 167 -18.41 6.48 11.62
C ARG A 167 -18.77 7.75 10.86
N ARG A 168 -19.99 8.26 11.09
CA ARG A 168 -20.40 9.59 10.65
C ARG A 168 -20.42 10.59 11.81
N ILE A 169 -20.05 11.82 11.51
CA ILE A 169 -20.09 12.97 12.42
C ILE A 169 -20.76 14.11 11.66
N ASN A 170 -21.63 14.87 12.32
CA ASN A 170 -22.18 16.07 11.73
C ASN A 170 -21.08 17.13 11.64
N CYS A 171 -20.86 17.67 10.45
CA CYS A 171 -19.82 18.67 10.16
C CYS A 171 -20.46 19.89 9.48
N GLU A 172 -19.98 21.07 9.85
CA GLU A 172 -20.37 22.32 9.18
C GLU A 172 -19.72 22.43 7.81
N VAL A 173 -20.26 23.29 6.93
CA VAL A 173 -19.81 23.39 5.54
C VAL A 173 -18.32 23.77 5.43
N ASP A 174 -17.85 24.69 6.26
CA ASP A 174 -16.45 25.11 6.28
C ASP A 174 -15.50 23.98 6.74
N GLU A 175 -15.96 23.14 7.66
CA GLU A 175 -15.23 21.96 8.12
C GLU A 175 -15.12 20.92 7.02
N ILE A 176 -16.23 20.68 6.29
CA ILE A 176 -16.25 19.76 5.16
C ILE A 176 -15.29 20.23 4.09
N LEU A 177 -15.36 21.51 3.67
CA LEU A 177 -14.48 22.06 2.65
C LEU A 177 -13.00 22.00 3.05
N LYS A 178 -12.69 22.17 4.35
CA LYS A 178 -11.32 22.12 4.86
C LYS A 178 -10.74 20.70 4.89
N TYR A 179 -11.51 19.74 5.40
CA TYR A 179 -11.00 18.40 5.71
C TYR A 179 -11.44 17.31 4.72
N LYS A 180 -12.22 17.62 3.69
CA LYS A 180 -12.57 16.62 2.67
C LYS A 180 -11.32 16.07 1.97
N LEU A 181 -11.31 14.78 1.73
CA LEU A 181 -10.34 14.12 0.88
C LEU A 181 -10.72 14.29 -0.58
N GLU A 182 -9.70 14.33 -1.42
CA GLU A 182 -9.80 14.29 -2.86
C GLU A 182 -9.06 13.05 -3.38
N LYS A 183 -9.39 12.66 -4.61
CA LYS A 183 -8.68 11.57 -5.27
C LYS A 183 -7.19 11.91 -5.37
N ASN A 184 -6.34 10.94 -5.02
CA ASN A 184 -4.87 11.04 -4.93
C ASN A 184 -4.34 11.81 -3.72
N ASP A 185 -5.19 12.19 -2.76
CA ASP A 185 -4.68 12.55 -1.44
C ASP A 185 -4.07 11.31 -0.77
N LEU A 186 -3.00 11.51 -0.02
CA LEU A 186 -2.41 10.49 0.84
C LEU A 186 -2.74 10.80 2.29
N LEU A 187 -3.08 9.78 3.07
CA LEU A 187 -3.17 9.84 4.52
C LEU A 187 -1.95 9.18 5.14
N ILE A 188 -1.18 9.93 5.91
CA ILE A 188 -0.15 9.40 6.80
C ILE A 188 -0.79 9.04 8.13
N LEU A 189 -0.56 7.81 8.61
CA LEU A 189 -0.89 7.42 9.98
C LEU A 189 0.01 8.20 10.95
N ARG A 190 -0.56 9.25 11.57
CA ARG A 190 0.15 10.19 12.43
C ARG A 190 0.41 9.60 13.81
N VAL A 191 -0.61 8.98 14.39
CA VAL A 191 -0.59 8.46 15.77
C VAL A 191 -1.03 6.99 15.75
N ASN A 192 -0.28 6.12 16.43
CA ASN A 192 -0.68 4.74 16.62
C ASN A 192 0.00 4.11 17.85
N GLY A 193 -0.68 3.17 18.51
CA GLY A 193 -0.08 2.38 19.59
C GLY A 193 1.04 1.47 19.08
N SER A 194 0.90 0.92 17.87
CA SER A 194 1.96 0.16 17.21
C SER A 194 2.96 1.11 16.54
N PRO A 195 4.25 1.08 16.93
CA PRO A 195 5.26 1.93 16.34
C PRO A 195 5.48 1.68 14.83
N ASP A 196 5.21 0.45 14.36
CA ASP A 196 5.39 0.03 12.96
C ASP A 196 4.28 0.53 12.02
N LEU A 197 3.16 1.00 12.58
CA LEU A 197 2.05 1.55 11.79
C LEU A 197 2.18 3.06 11.58
N VAL A 198 2.88 3.76 12.47
CA VAL A 198 3.15 5.19 12.31
C VAL A 198 3.92 5.44 11.02
N GLY A 199 3.56 6.52 10.33
CA GLY A 199 4.14 6.91 9.06
C GLY A 199 3.70 6.06 7.86
N ARG A 200 2.83 5.06 8.01
CA ARG A 200 2.30 4.36 6.83
C ARG A 200 1.40 5.30 6.02
N LEU A 201 1.46 5.18 4.70
CA LEU A 201 0.66 5.96 3.76
C LEU A 201 -0.51 5.13 3.25
N VAL A 202 -1.67 5.77 3.12
CA VAL A 202 -2.87 5.23 2.48
C VAL A 202 -3.30 6.18 1.38
N LEU A 203 -3.55 5.67 0.18
CA LEU A 203 -4.00 6.45 -0.97
C LEU A 203 -5.52 6.56 -0.98
N ALA A 204 -6.05 7.77 -1.18
CA ALA A 204 -7.46 8.02 -1.42
C ALA A 204 -7.77 7.81 -2.91
N GLU A 205 -8.22 6.61 -3.27
CA GLU A 205 -8.48 6.23 -4.66
C GLU A 205 -9.95 6.41 -5.06
N GLN A 206 -10.86 5.91 -4.22
CA GLN A 206 -12.29 5.84 -4.49
C GLN A 206 -13.05 6.51 -3.35
N LEU A 207 -13.70 7.63 -3.66
CA LEU A 207 -14.51 8.41 -2.73
C LEU A 207 -15.89 8.59 -3.36
N SER A 208 -16.94 8.07 -2.70
CA SER A 208 -18.33 8.14 -3.19
C SER A 208 -19.11 9.34 -2.64
N GLU A 209 -18.60 9.99 -1.61
CA GLU A 209 -19.14 11.18 -0.95
C GLU A 209 -17.98 12.03 -0.39
N ASP A 210 -18.27 13.19 0.21
CA ASP A 210 -17.26 13.94 0.94
C ASP A 210 -16.80 13.13 2.17
N VAL A 211 -15.57 12.64 2.13
CA VAL A 211 -14.96 11.87 3.23
C VAL A 211 -13.94 12.74 3.94
N LEU A 212 -14.07 12.87 5.26
CA LEU A 212 -13.11 13.54 6.14
C LEU A 212 -12.24 12.50 6.86
N TYR A 213 -11.20 12.96 7.54
CA TYR A 213 -10.26 12.12 8.27
C TYR A 213 -10.00 12.70 9.67
N CYS A 214 -9.85 11.84 10.67
CA CYS A 214 -9.60 12.31 12.04
C CYS A 214 -8.15 12.76 12.25
N ASP A 215 -7.89 13.40 13.38
CA ASP A 215 -6.59 13.94 13.80
C ASP A 215 -5.47 12.90 14.00
N HIS A 216 -5.79 11.60 13.92
CA HIS A 216 -4.82 10.50 13.84
C HIS A 216 -4.16 10.38 12.47
N PHE A 217 -4.59 11.17 11.49
CA PHE A 217 -4.00 11.24 10.17
C PHE A 217 -3.46 12.63 9.84
N ILE A 218 -2.50 12.65 8.93
CA ILE A 218 -2.07 13.84 8.21
C ILE A 218 -2.40 13.62 6.73
N ARG A 219 -3.19 14.50 6.13
CA ARG A 219 -3.35 14.56 4.67
C ARG A 219 -2.10 15.16 4.05
N VAL A 220 -1.65 14.51 2.98
CA VAL A 220 -0.58 14.94 2.10
C VAL A 220 -1.18 15.11 0.71
N ARG A 221 -1.21 16.35 0.22
CA ARG A 221 -1.68 16.67 -1.13
C ARG A 221 -0.49 17.04 -1.98
N CYS A 222 -0.21 16.24 -2.99
CA CYS A 222 0.93 16.46 -3.89
C CYS A 222 0.61 17.56 -4.90
N VAL A 223 1.64 18.28 -5.36
CA VAL A 223 1.49 19.28 -6.43
C VAL A 223 0.99 18.63 -7.72
N PHE A 224 1.56 17.47 -8.09
CA PHE A 224 1.06 16.63 -9.17
C PHE A 224 0.50 15.31 -8.62
N PRO A 225 -0.72 14.88 -9.01
CA PRO A 225 -1.36 13.69 -8.46
C PRO A 225 -0.55 12.39 -8.55
N ILE A 226 0.20 12.18 -9.65
CA ILE A 226 0.99 10.96 -9.85
C ILE A 226 2.09 10.75 -8.78
N ILE A 227 2.59 11.85 -8.19
CA ILE A 227 3.60 11.79 -7.12
C ILE A 227 3.04 11.05 -5.89
N ALA A 228 1.72 11.04 -5.70
CA ALA A 228 1.08 10.32 -4.61
C ALA A 228 1.29 8.80 -4.70
N GLY A 229 1.13 8.22 -5.91
CA GLY A 229 1.39 6.79 -6.13
C GLY A 229 2.86 6.44 -5.89
N TRP A 230 3.77 7.29 -6.37
CA TRP A 230 5.20 7.16 -6.10
C TRP A 230 5.54 7.22 -4.60
N LEU A 231 5.04 8.24 -3.88
CA LEU A 231 5.23 8.41 -2.43
C LEU A 231 4.69 7.21 -1.65
N ARG A 232 3.54 6.66 -2.04
CA ARG A 232 3.00 5.44 -1.44
C ARG A 232 4.00 4.29 -1.58
N ASN A 233 4.58 4.10 -2.76
CA ASN A 233 5.56 3.04 -3.00
C ASN A 233 6.86 3.29 -2.22
N TYR A 234 7.31 4.55 -2.14
CA TYR A 234 8.48 4.94 -1.35
C TYR A 234 8.27 4.76 0.17
N SER A 235 7.04 4.81 0.67
CA SER A 235 6.77 4.68 2.11
C SER A 235 7.14 3.32 2.72
N ASP A 236 7.30 2.29 1.89
CA ASP A 236 7.77 0.97 2.31
C ASP A 236 9.30 0.82 2.22
N ALA A 237 10.01 1.81 1.66
CA ALA A 237 11.46 1.81 1.58
C ALA A 237 12.11 1.91 2.96
N GLU A 238 13.23 1.22 3.13
CA GLU A 238 13.97 1.20 4.40
C GLU A 238 14.35 2.61 4.87
N ARG A 239 14.76 3.50 3.95
CA ARG A 239 15.11 4.89 4.27
C ARG A 239 13.93 5.67 4.82
N TYR A 240 12.76 5.55 4.19
CA TYR A 240 11.52 6.16 4.68
C TYR A 240 11.19 5.63 6.08
N ARG A 241 11.18 4.30 6.25
CA ARG A 241 10.84 3.66 7.53
C ARG A 241 11.82 4.06 8.64
N LYS A 242 13.12 4.12 8.36
CA LYS A 242 14.15 4.63 9.28
C LYS A 242 13.90 6.09 9.62
N PHE A 243 13.59 6.95 8.64
CA PHE A 243 13.30 8.36 8.93
C PHE A 243 12.14 8.50 9.93
N ILE A 244 11.03 7.78 9.71
CA ILE A 244 9.90 7.78 10.63
C ILE A 244 10.31 7.27 12.01
N GLU A 245 11.08 6.19 12.08
CA GLU A 245 11.58 5.62 13.33
C GLU A 245 12.36 6.64 14.16
N HIS A 246 13.27 7.39 13.53
CA HIS A 246 14.12 8.37 14.22
C HIS A 246 13.37 9.66 14.60
N LYS A 247 12.28 9.99 13.89
CA LYS A 247 11.55 11.26 14.08
C LYS A 247 10.25 11.12 14.88
N LYS A 248 9.72 9.90 15.04
CA LYS A 248 8.54 9.68 15.86
C LYS A 248 8.89 9.87 17.34
N VAL A 249 7.92 10.35 18.11
CA VAL A 249 8.02 10.50 19.56
C VAL A 249 7.03 9.56 20.21
N SER A 250 7.47 8.86 21.26
CA SER A 250 6.60 7.99 22.06
C SER A 250 6.19 8.69 23.34
N SER A 251 4.90 8.67 23.65
CA SER A 251 4.35 9.18 24.91
C SER A 251 3.05 8.46 25.25
N ALA A 252 2.87 8.07 26.53
CA ALA A 252 1.67 7.40 27.03
C ALA A 252 1.19 6.20 26.19
N GLY A 253 2.11 5.38 25.68
CA GLY A 253 1.80 4.21 24.84
C GLY A 253 1.38 4.53 23.41
N GLN A 254 1.49 5.79 22.97
CA GLN A 254 1.24 6.22 21.60
C GLN A 254 2.52 6.71 20.94
N ASN A 255 2.73 6.31 19.69
CA ASN A 255 3.81 6.79 18.85
C ASN A 255 3.24 7.84 17.89
N THR A 256 3.90 8.99 17.78
CA THR A 256 3.42 10.12 16.97
C THR A 256 4.52 10.68 16.08
N ILE A 257 4.22 10.85 14.79
CA ILE A 257 5.06 11.63 13.87
C ILE A 257 4.48 13.05 13.71
N ALA A 258 5.32 14.06 13.92
CA ALA A 258 4.90 15.46 13.78
C ALA A 258 4.97 15.91 12.32
N GLN A 259 4.03 16.77 11.91
CA GLN A 259 4.03 17.38 10.58
C GLN A 259 5.35 18.11 10.26
N GLY A 260 5.92 18.81 11.24
CA GLY A 260 7.18 19.54 11.07
C GLY A 260 8.35 18.61 10.71
N ALA A 261 8.38 17.40 11.28
CA ALA A 261 9.41 16.42 10.93
C ALA A 261 9.21 15.88 9.51
N LEU A 262 7.96 15.65 9.08
CA LEU A 262 7.68 15.16 7.73
C LEU A 262 8.13 16.13 6.65
N LYS A 263 8.08 17.45 6.89
CA LYS A 263 8.52 18.46 5.91
C LYS A 263 9.94 18.25 5.41
N THR A 264 10.83 17.75 6.27
CA THR A 264 12.25 17.57 5.94
C THR A 264 12.57 16.17 5.40
N LEU A 265 11.58 15.29 5.26
CA LEU A 265 11.80 13.91 4.80
C LEU A 265 12.37 13.92 3.38
N PRO A 266 13.58 13.36 3.15
CA PRO A 266 14.15 13.25 1.81
C PRO A 266 13.44 12.19 0.98
N ILE A 267 13.02 12.58 -0.21
CA ILE A 267 12.32 11.79 -1.22
C ILE A 267 13.18 11.76 -2.48
N PRO A 268 13.51 10.57 -3.02
CA PRO A 268 14.04 10.48 -4.37
C PRO A 268 12.93 10.89 -5.33
N LEU A 269 13.20 11.85 -6.22
CA LEU A 269 12.24 12.35 -7.19
C LEU A 269 12.72 11.97 -8.60
N PRO A 270 12.14 10.92 -9.21
CA PRO A 270 12.37 10.59 -10.62
C PRO A 270 11.68 11.62 -11.53
N PRO A 271 12.07 11.67 -12.82
CA PRO A 271 11.24 12.21 -13.90
C PRO A 271 9.76 11.84 -13.80
N LEU A 272 8.86 12.72 -14.22
CA LEU A 272 7.41 12.44 -14.15
C LEU A 272 7.03 11.23 -15.01
N ALA A 273 7.64 11.10 -16.19
CA ALA A 273 7.42 9.95 -17.09
C ALA A 273 7.87 8.64 -16.43
N GLU A 274 9.03 8.64 -15.77
CA GLU A 274 9.55 7.47 -15.07
C GLU A 274 8.69 7.10 -13.86
N GLN A 275 8.14 8.10 -13.13
CA GLN A 275 7.20 7.84 -12.03
C GLN A 275 5.98 7.06 -12.51
N HIS A 276 5.40 7.39 -13.67
CA HIS A 276 4.28 6.63 -14.24
C HIS A 276 4.67 5.19 -14.52
N GLN A 277 5.85 4.97 -15.11
CA GLN A 277 6.35 3.64 -15.43
C GLN A 277 6.62 2.81 -14.17
N ILE A 278 7.24 3.42 -13.15
CA ILE A 278 7.48 2.75 -11.87
C ILE A 278 6.16 2.37 -11.20
N VAL A 279 5.20 3.30 -11.12
CA VAL A 279 3.90 3.04 -10.49
C VAL A 279 3.16 1.92 -11.22
N ALA A 280 3.09 1.97 -12.55
CA ALA A 280 2.46 0.94 -13.37
C ALA A 280 3.11 -0.44 -13.18
N GLU A 281 4.44 -0.51 -13.19
CA GLU A 281 5.16 -1.78 -13.05
C GLU A 281 5.05 -2.36 -11.63
N VAL A 282 5.06 -1.51 -10.61
CA VAL A 282 4.80 -1.92 -9.23
C VAL A 282 3.38 -2.44 -9.08
N GLU A 283 2.38 -1.72 -9.57
CA GLU A 283 0.97 -2.15 -9.53
C GLU A 283 0.78 -3.49 -10.25
N ARG A 284 1.34 -3.65 -11.45
CA ARG A 284 1.28 -4.90 -12.22
C ARG A 284 1.92 -6.08 -11.47
N ARG A 285 3.08 -5.88 -10.85
CA ARG A 285 3.73 -6.97 -10.08
C ARG A 285 2.98 -7.27 -8.79
N LEU A 286 2.51 -6.26 -8.08
CA LEU A 286 1.81 -6.44 -6.80
C LEU A 286 0.40 -7.03 -6.98
N SER A 287 -0.27 -6.80 -8.10
CA SER A 287 -1.56 -7.43 -8.41
C SER A 287 -1.40 -8.95 -8.56
N ILE A 288 -0.38 -9.41 -9.29
CA ILE A 288 -0.04 -10.85 -9.43
C ILE A 288 0.24 -11.46 -8.06
N VAL A 289 0.97 -10.74 -7.20
CA VAL A 289 1.26 -11.24 -5.85
C VAL A 289 -0.01 -11.31 -5.00
N ALA A 290 -0.89 -10.32 -5.08
CA ALA A 290 -2.15 -10.31 -4.35
C ALA A 290 -3.05 -11.49 -4.76
N GLU A 291 -3.11 -11.80 -6.06
CA GLU A 291 -3.82 -12.97 -6.57
C GLU A 291 -3.21 -14.28 -6.02
N ALA A 292 -1.89 -14.42 -6.07
CA ALA A 292 -1.20 -15.60 -5.52
C ALA A 292 -1.43 -15.76 -4.01
N GLU A 293 -1.41 -14.67 -3.24
CA GLU A 293 -1.73 -14.69 -1.80
C GLU A 293 -3.18 -15.13 -1.55
N ALA A 294 -4.14 -14.63 -2.33
CA ALA A 294 -5.53 -15.01 -2.21
C ALA A 294 -5.75 -16.52 -2.47
N GLN A 295 -5.05 -17.08 -3.46
CA GLN A 295 -5.09 -18.52 -3.75
C GLN A 295 -4.45 -19.34 -2.61
N VAL A 296 -3.31 -18.89 -2.08
CA VAL A 296 -2.66 -19.55 -0.93
C VAL A 296 -3.58 -19.56 0.28
N ASP A 297 -4.23 -18.44 0.59
CA ASP A 297 -5.15 -18.33 1.73
C ASP A 297 -6.42 -19.17 1.54
N ALA A 298 -6.94 -19.25 0.32
CA ALA A 298 -8.05 -20.15 -0.01
C ALA A 298 -7.67 -21.63 0.19
N ASN A 299 -6.46 -22.02 -0.22
CA ASN A 299 -5.97 -23.39 -0.09
C ASN A 299 -5.67 -23.76 1.38
N LEU A 300 -5.16 -22.83 2.18
CA LEU A 300 -5.01 -23.05 3.64
C LEU A 300 -6.36 -23.31 4.30
N ARG A 301 -7.38 -22.49 4.02
CA ARG A 301 -8.75 -22.72 4.53
C ARG A 301 -9.36 -24.02 4.02
N ARG A 302 -9.04 -24.45 2.80
CA ARG A 302 -9.48 -25.74 2.25
C ARG A 302 -8.80 -26.91 2.99
N ALA A 303 -7.51 -26.81 3.27
CA ALA A 303 -6.76 -27.80 4.03
C ALA A 303 -7.32 -27.97 5.46
N GLU A 304 -7.62 -26.86 6.15
CA GLU A 304 -8.23 -26.90 7.48
C GLU A 304 -9.61 -27.59 7.47
N ARG A 305 -10.47 -27.26 6.50
CA ARG A 305 -11.78 -27.90 6.34
C ARG A 305 -11.65 -29.38 6.01
N LEU A 306 -10.71 -29.76 5.15
CA LEU A 306 -10.46 -31.16 4.80
C LEU A 306 -10.05 -31.97 6.04
N ARG A 307 -9.16 -31.41 6.88
CA ARG A 307 -8.77 -32.03 8.15
C ARG A 307 -10.00 -32.31 9.03
N GLN A 308 -10.85 -31.30 9.22
CA GLN A 308 -12.08 -31.43 10.02
C GLN A 308 -13.05 -32.46 9.42
N SER A 309 -13.20 -32.48 8.09
CA SER A 309 -14.05 -33.47 7.41
C SER A 309 -13.56 -34.90 7.61
N ILE A 310 -12.25 -35.14 7.47
CA ILE A 310 -11.66 -36.48 7.67
C ILE A 310 -11.87 -36.95 9.11
N LEU A 311 -11.63 -36.07 10.10
CA LEU A 311 -11.89 -36.38 11.51
C LEU A 311 -13.35 -36.76 11.74
N ASN A 312 -14.29 -35.94 11.23
CA ASN A 312 -15.72 -36.20 11.39
C ASN A 312 -16.15 -37.53 10.75
N GLN A 313 -15.67 -37.84 9.54
CA GLN A 313 -15.96 -39.11 8.86
C GLN A 313 -15.35 -40.32 9.59
N ALA A 314 -14.15 -40.17 10.15
CA ALA A 314 -13.49 -41.19 10.95
C ALA A 314 -14.25 -41.51 12.24
N PHE A 315 -14.73 -40.49 12.96
CA PHE A 315 -15.46 -40.67 14.21
C PHE A 315 -16.95 -41.03 14.04
N SER A 316 -17.52 -40.86 12.84
CA SER A 316 -18.90 -41.26 12.52
C SER A 316 -19.02 -42.64 11.87
N GLY A 317 -17.90 -43.36 11.68
CA GLY A 317 -17.88 -44.69 11.05
C GLY A 317 -18.13 -44.69 9.53
N GLN A 318 -18.16 -43.52 8.90
CA GLN A 318 -18.46 -43.35 7.47
C GLN A 318 -17.27 -43.65 6.55
N LEU A 319 -16.07 -43.85 7.09
CA LEU A 319 -14.88 -44.30 6.33
C LEU A 319 -14.83 -45.82 6.14
N ILE A 320 -15.83 -46.56 6.63
CA ILE A 320 -15.93 -48.01 6.48
C ILE A 320 -16.83 -48.31 5.27
N THR A 321 -16.24 -48.55 4.10
CA THR A 321 -16.96 -49.27 3.03
C THR A 321 -16.82 -50.77 3.28
N PRO A 322 -17.92 -51.54 3.34
CA PRO A 322 -17.86 -52.98 3.42
C PRO A 322 -17.55 -53.57 2.03
N ASP A 323 -16.33 -53.36 1.54
CA ASP A 323 -15.77 -54.13 0.42
C ASP A 323 -14.79 -55.15 1.00
N CYS A 324 -15.35 -56.26 1.48
CA CYS A 324 -14.69 -57.57 1.65
C CYS A 324 -15.77 -58.58 2.11
N CYS A 325 -16.80 -58.78 1.29
CA CYS A 325 -17.54 -60.03 1.30
C CYS A 325 -17.14 -60.80 0.04
N GLU A 326 -15.96 -61.42 0.06
CA GLU A 326 -15.73 -62.57 -0.82
C GLU A 326 -16.65 -63.68 -0.31
N VAL A 327 -17.67 -63.95 -1.11
CA VAL A 327 -18.59 -65.06 -0.90
C VAL A 327 -17.83 -66.32 -1.33
N GLU A 328 -17.21 -67.02 -0.39
CA GLU A 328 -16.86 -68.44 -0.60
C GLU A 328 -18.17 -69.24 -0.52
N THR A 329 -18.79 -69.49 -1.68
CA THR A 329 -19.76 -70.58 -1.82
C THR A 329 -19.00 -71.86 -2.12
N ALA A 330 -19.01 -72.80 -1.17
CA ALA A 330 -18.84 -74.23 -1.41
C ALA A 330 -20.22 -74.90 -1.38
#